data_AF-A0A4Q9Q873-F1
#
_entry.id   AF-A0A4Q9Q873-F1
#
_cell.length_a   1.000
_cell.length_b   1.000
_cell.length_c   1.000
_cell.angle_alpha   90.00
_cell.angle_beta   90.00
_cell.angle_gamma   90.00
#
_symmetry.space_group_name_H-M   'P 1'
#
loop_
_entity.id
_entity.type
_entity.pdbx_description
1 polymer ?
#
loop_
_entity_poly.entity_id
_entity_poly.type
_entity_poly.pdbx_seq_one_letter_code
_entity_poly.pdbx_strand_id
1 'polypeptide(L)'
;MMGPPYPYPSRPTRLSCSSTATHSNASDPSRRNIHRKENQFIYRNGSKLHAYDREKVPYPSSFDRDVIELQSLDNAILLDSTGKSTYIDFEARPKPTRCLDIGTGLGLWVISAAKLWPEATFVGLDMVNIQIPLQVLEQDIAERIEWVHTNILRNKLPFDDDEFDHVHINGIALGIPENKWYPLYEEIRRVMKPGATIEHIEEDAIFPSLPRWYTDPLRAHSRGLSTSGSVQARLSYSASSATSHLRHEHELLETLYDDVWSTRFINAYPTSILPGYFGAFFERVLSPPVVQYMSPPFAPFAPLPGTRDSKIPPLPRAITPHPNGTTTTIPQGNGSPRAATFTNGSLTTSPSSTLRVSTEDVAKCGLSPCPSVSSLPHEELDERAPSQKDPEAASMLSNTSQAGSYSSGSTSSKSAKRPSVMLLASPEEGTSLGGDSAADIFPVEKVQAQDEQTKYMHLYRTVTWVLSTKEAMWDELLARVQARDETLRKFGWKDEDYNEQASRARFEYAIDQYQSDMRGRISLWNCAVQNGWELPFRDPPTQAEVGEEMQLRHEILEAQKQSDTGALEPPVRKIRILIGSKES
;
A
#
# COMPACT_ATOMS: atom_id res chain seq x y z
N MET A 1 -69.02 28.17 32.09
CA MET A 1 -69.16 26.92 32.87
C MET A 1 -68.76 25.76 31.97
N MET A 2 -68.09 24.76 32.55
CA MET A 2 -67.48 23.57 31.93
C MET A 2 -66.15 23.81 31.19
N GLY A 3 -65.05 23.40 31.83
CA GLY A 3 -63.71 23.34 31.24
C GLY A 3 -63.43 22.00 30.54
N PRO A 4 -62.34 21.89 29.76
CA PRO A 4 -61.92 20.63 29.13
C PRO A 4 -60.88 19.85 29.96
N PRO A 5 -60.63 18.56 29.63
CA PRO A 5 -60.13 17.53 30.55
C PRO A 5 -58.62 17.21 30.43
N TYR A 6 -58.15 16.42 31.40
CA TYR A 6 -56.81 15.88 31.70
C TYR A 6 -55.89 15.46 30.53
N PRO A 7 -54.55 15.61 30.68
CA PRO A 7 -53.54 14.93 29.85
C PRO A 7 -53.06 13.58 30.44
N TYR A 8 -52.71 12.66 29.55
CA TYR A 8 -52.07 11.34 29.78
C TYR A 8 -50.53 11.46 29.96
N PRO A 9 -49.84 10.43 30.50
CA PRO A 9 -48.55 10.56 31.16
C PRO A 9 -47.31 10.45 30.25
N SER A 10 -46.26 11.18 30.63
CA SER A 10 -44.92 11.20 30.05
C SER A 10 -44.03 10.04 30.52
N ARG A 11 -43.22 9.49 29.60
CA ARG A 11 -42.18 8.47 29.82
C ARG A 11 -40.90 9.11 30.42
N PRO A 12 -40.09 8.37 31.21
CA PRO A 12 -39.07 8.98 32.07
C PRO A 12 -37.72 9.23 31.38
N THR A 13 -37.19 10.42 31.65
CA THR A 13 -35.79 10.84 31.48
C THR A 13 -34.90 10.11 32.49
N ARG A 14 -33.81 9.47 32.03
CA ARG A 14 -32.82 8.86 32.92
C ARG A 14 -31.81 9.91 33.39
N LEU A 15 -31.60 9.89 34.71
CA LEU A 15 -30.95 10.90 35.53
C LEU A 15 -29.42 10.91 35.40
N SER A 16 -28.90 12.13 35.28
CA SER A 16 -27.56 12.51 35.71
C SER A 16 -27.51 12.57 37.24
N CYS A 17 -26.52 11.93 37.86
CA CYS A 17 -26.20 12.14 39.27
C CYS A 17 -24.70 12.32 39.45
N SER A 18 -24.32 13.54 39.80
CA SER A 18 -23.06 13.91 40.44
C SER A 18 -23.21 13.72 41.95
N SER A 19 -22.17 13.21 42.64
CA SER A 19 -22.06 13.27 44.10
C SER A 19 -20.60 13.18 44.54
N THR A 20 -20.19 14.06 45.44
CA THR A 20 -18.84 14.22 45.97
C THR A 20 -18.69 13.57 47.36
N ALA A 21 -17.52 12.96 47.59
CA ALA A 21 -16.79 12.68 48.86
C ALA A 21 -17.29 11.59 49.84
N THR A 22 -16.46 10.56 50.08
CA THR A 22 -15.58 10.43 51.28
C THR A 22 -14.74 9.13 51.22
N HIS A 23 -13.52 9.19 51.73
CA HIS A 23 -12.50 8.12 51.73
C HIS A 23 -12.86 6.91 52.62
N SER A 24 -12.61 5.69 52.14
CA SER A 24 -11.99 4.61 52.91
C SER A 24 -11.43 3.51 52.00
N ASN A 25 -10.25 3.01 52.35
CA ASN A 25 -9.40 2.11 51.57
C ASN A 25 -10.01 0.71 51.41
N ALA A 26 -10.23 0.27 50.16
CA ALA A 26 -10.19 -1.12 49.76
C ALA A 26 -9.83 -1.19 48.27
N SER A 27 -8.74 -1.88 47.96
CA SER A 27 -8.16 -2.03 46.61
C SER A 27 -9.03 -2.93 45.72
N ASP A 28 -9.69 -2.33 44.73
CA ASP A 28 -10.44 -3.00 43.65
C ASP A 28 -9.52 -3.23 42.43
N PRO A 29 -9.38 -4.48 41.90
CA PRO A 29 -8.50 -4.77 40.77
C PRO A 29 -9.04 -4.37 39.38
N SER A 30 -10.19 -3.70 39.30
CA SER A 30 -10.89 -3.39 38.04
C SER A 30 -10.35 -2.18 37.24
N ARG A 31 -9.24 -1.55 37.65
CA ARG A 31 -8.67 -0.34 37.02
C ARG A 31 -7.37 -0.54 36.23
N ARG A 32 -7.18 -1.72 35.61
CA ARG A 32 -5.93 -2.08 34.91
C ARG A 32 -5.89 -1.89 33.39
N ASN A 33 -6.90 -1.30 32.77
CA ASN A 33 -6.91 -1.02 31.32
C ASN A 33 -6.83 0.48 30.98
N ILE A 34 -5.92 1.19 31.63
CA ILE A 34 -5.22 2.30 30.96
C ILE A 34 -3.88 1.70 30.60
N HIS A 35 -3.80 1.04 29.44
CA HIS A 35 -2.50 0.69 28.88
C HIS A 35 -1.71 1.98 28.76
N ARG A 36 -0.70 2.07 29.63
CA ARG A 36 0.34 3.10 29.63
C ARG A 36 0.76 3.24 28.16
N LYS A 37 0.69 4.44 27.59
CA LYS A 37 1.29 4.76 26.29
C LYS A 37 2.78 4.44 26.39
N GLU A 38 3.17 3.19 26.18
CA GLU A 38 4.51 2.88 25.73
C GLU A 38 4.70 3.71 24.46
N ASN A 39 5.82 4.42 24.34
CA ASN A 39 6.12 5.14 23.11
C ASN A 39 6.22 4.09 22.01
N GLN A 40 5.12 3.84 21.29
CA GLN A 40 5.02 2.83 20.23
C GLN A 40 5.94 3.14 19.05
N PHE A 41 6.50 4.36 19.00
CA PHE A 41 7.37 4.83 17.94
C PHE A 41 8.69 5.39 18.47
N ILE A 42 9.73 5.22 17.66
CA ILE A 42 11.04 5.87 17.77
C ILE A 42 11.33 6.62 16.48
N TYR A 43 12.21 7.62 16.54
CA TYR A 43 12.70 8.33 15.35
C TYR A 43 14.18 8.05 15.18
N ARG A 44 14.57 7.56 14.01
CA ARG A 44 15.96 7.32 13.61
C ARG A 44 16.22 8.03 12.29
N ASN A 45 17.17 8.97 12.28
CA ASN A 45 17.62 9.66 11.06
C ASN A 45 16.48 10.26 10.22
N GLY A 46 15.43 10.77 10.88
CA GLY A 46 14.26 11.37 10.24
C GLY A 46 13.10 10.40 10.00
N SER A 47 13.32 9.08 10.03
CA SER A 47 12.28 8.08 9.85
C SER A 47 11.60 7.70 11.15
N LYS A 48 10.27 7.61 11.13
CA LYS A 48 9.43 7.13 12.23
C LYS A 48 9.32 5.61 12.15
N LEU A 49 9.81 4.90 13.17
CA LEU A 49 9.78 3.44 13.24
C LEU A 49 8.98 2.98 14.46
N HIS A 50 8.55 1.72 14.49
CA HIS A 50 7.98 1.16 15.72
C HIS A 50 9.07 0.97 16.80
N ALA A 51 8.70 1.03 18.07
CA ALA A 51 9.63 0.91 19.18
C ALA A 51 9.96 -0.53 19.62
N TYR A 52 9.30 -1.53 19.03
CA TYR A 52 9.56 -2.94 19.38
C TYR A 52 10.93 -3.40 18.89
N ASP A 53 11.57 -4.24 19.70
CA ASP A 53 12.79 -4.95 19.31
C ASP A 53 12.53 -5.84 18.08
N ARG A 54 13.53 -5.99 17.21
CA ARG A 54 13.48 -6.79 15.97
C ARG A 54 13.04 -8.24 16.23
N GLU A 55 13.46 -8.85 17.34
CA GLU A 55 13.10 -10.23 17.69
C GLU A 55 11.62 -10.35 18.09
N LYS A 56 11.00 -9.25 18.53
CA LYS A 56 9.58 -9.19 18.86
C LYS A 56 8.74 -8.89 17.64
N VAL A 57 9.22 -7.99 16.79
CA VAL A 57 8.54 -7.51 15.60
C VAL A 57 9.59 -7.27 14.52
N PRO A 58 9.70 -8.18 13.54
CA PRO A 58 10.69 -8.06 12.47
C PRO A 58 10.19 -7.20 11.30
N TYR A 59 9.27 -6.26 11.54
CA TYR A 59 8.73 -5.40 10.47
C TYR A 59 9.69 -4.23 10.19
N PRO A 60 10.28 -4.13 8.97
CA PRO A 60 11.41 -3.23 8.74
C PRO A 60 11.00 -1.82 8.25
N SER A 61 9.74 -1.65 7.85
CA SER A 61 9.27 -0.45 7.16
C SER A 61 8.97 0.69 8.14
N SER A 62 9.22 1.93 7.70
CA SER A 62 8.87 3.13 8.44
C SER A 62 7.38 3.46 8.38
N PHE A 63 6.93 4.28 9.33
CA PHE A 63 5.60 4.87 9.44
C PHE A 63 5.64 6.35 9.04
N ASP A 64 6.55 6.69 8.12
CA ASP A 64 6.62 8.02 7.53
C ASP A 64 5.34 8.28 6.74
N ARG A 65 4.97 9.56 6.63
CA ARG A 65 3.65 9.96 6.12
C ARG A 65 3.40 9.46 4.70
N ASP A 66 4.38 9.64 3.83
CA ASP A 66 4.37 9.20 2.43
C ASP A 66 4.24 7.67 2.29
N VAL A 67 4.74 6.91 3.27
CA VAL A 67 4.65 5.44 3.31
C VAL A 67 3.26 5.00 3.73
N ILE A 68 2.73 5.53 4.84
CA ILE A 68 1.40 5.13 5.33
C ILE A 68 0.28 5.56 4.37
N GLU A 69 0.45 6.68 3.68
CA GLU A 69 -0.52 7.17 2.69
C GLU A 69 -0.61 6.24 1.45
N LEU A 70 0.38 5.37 1.19
CA LEU A 70 0.31 4.35 0.12
C LEU A 70 -0.87 3.40 0.31
N GLN A 71 -1.33 3.18 1.55
CA GLN A 71 -2.51 2.35 1.81
C GLN A 71 -3.77 2.92 1.14
N SER A 72 -3.81 4.24 0.89
CA SER A 72 -4.91 4.88 0.14
C SER A 72 -4.93 4.44 -1.31
N LEU A 73 -3.74 4.29 -1.92
CA LEU A 73 -3.58 3.79 -3.27
C LEU A 73 -3.99 2.31 -3.35
N ASP A 74 -3.52 1.48 -2.43
CA ASP A 74 -3.88 0.05 -2.39
C ASP A 74 -5.40 -0.15 -2.19
N ASN A 75 -6.04 0.61 -1.29
CA ASN A 75 -7.50 0.59 -1.10
C ASN A 75 -8.26 1.08 -2.34
N ALA A 76 -7.77 2.12 -3.03
CA ALA A 76 -8.38 2.61 -4.26
C ALA A 76 -8.29 1.59 -5.41
N ILE A 77 -7.15 0.90 -5.56
CA ILE A 77 -6.97 -0.15 -6.57
C ILE A 77 -7.91 -1.33 -6.30
N LEU A 78 -8.08 -1.73 -5.04
CA LEU A 78 -9.03 -2.78 -4.66
C LEU A 78 -10.47 -2.40 -5.06
N LEU A 79 -10.89 -1.19 -4.69
CA LEU A 79 -12.23 -0.68 -5.00
C LEU A 79 -12.47 -0.56 -6.51
N ASP A 80 -11.49 -0.07 -7.28
CA ASP A 80 -11.60 0.07 -8.73
C ASP A 80 -11.65 -1.29 -9.44
N SER A 81 -10.81 -2.25 -9.00
CA SER A 81 -10.74 -3.57 -9.64
C SER A 81 -11.96 -4.45 -9.38
N THR A 82 -12.60 -4.33 -8.23
CA THR A 82 -13.73 -5.18 -7.83
C THR A 82 -15.08 -4.47 -7.81
N GLY A 83 -15.10 -3.14 -7.77
CA GLY A 83 -16.28 -2.34 -7.45
C GLY A 83 -16.79 -2.51 -6.01
N LYS A 84 -16.04 -3.21 -5.14
CA LYS A 84 -16.42 -3.59 -3.77
C LYS A 84 -15.19 -3.49 -2.84
N SER A 85 -15.40 -3.63 -1.53
CA SER A 85 -14.28 -3.69 -0.55
C SER A 85 -13.81 -5.11 -0.27
N THR A 86 -14.22 -6.11 -1.07
CA THR A 86 -13.89 -7.53 -0.85
C THR A 86 -14.00 -8.30 -2.16
N TYR A 87 -13.23 -9.39 -2.25
CA TYR A 87 -13.29 -10.39 -3.31
C TYR A 87 -14.37 -11.47 -3.06
N ILE A 88 -15.03 -11.44 -1.90
CA ILE A 88 -16.12 -12.36 -1.57
C ILE A 88 -17.46 -11.78 -2.04
N ASP A 89 -18.23 -12.58 -2.77
CA ASP A 89 -19.59 -12.19 -3.15
C ASP A 89 -20.60 -12.41 -2.01
N PHE A 90 -20.87 -11.33 -1.28
CA PHE A 90 -21.92 -11.25 -0.25
C PHE A 90 -23.31 -10.89 -0.79
N GLU A 91 -23.51 -10.86 -2.11
CA GLU A 91 -24.87 -10.81 -2.67
C GLU A 91 -25.47 -12.22 -2.77
N ALA A 92 -24.63 -13.23 -3.04
CA ALA A 92 -25.00 -14.64 -3.01
C ALA A 92 -24.93 -15.30 -1.61
N ARG A 93 -24.58 -14.53 -0.56
CA ARG A 93 -24.36 -15.01 0.82
C ARG A 93 -24.92 -14.01 1.84
N PRO A 94 -25.18 -14.41 3.10
CA PRO A 94 -25.52 -13.46 4.15
C PRO A 94 -24.39 -12.44 4.34
N LYS A 95 -24.75 -11.15 4.39
CA LYS A 95 -23.80 -10.07 4.70
C LYS A 95 -23.27 -10.23 6.14
N PRO A 96 -21.99 -9.93 6.40
CA PRO A 96 -21.42 -10.08 7.73
C PRO A 96 -22.03 -9.05 8.69
N THR A 97 -22.16 -9.40 9.97
CA THR A 97 -22.67 -8.51 11.03
C THR A 97 -21.55 -7.97 11.92
N ARG A 98 -20.44 -8.71 12.04
CA ARG A 98 -19.23 -8.30 12.76
C ARG A 98 -17.98 -8.72 11.99
N CYS A 99 -17.15 -7.74 11.63
CA CYS A 99 -15.95 -7.94 10.83
C CYS A 99 -14.68 -7.60 11.63
N LEU A 100 -13.60 -8.34 11.40
CA LEU A 100 -12.26 -8.08 11.95
C LEU A 100 -11.28 -7.80 10.81
N ASP A 101 -10.53 -6.71 10.91
CA ASP A 101 -9.39 -6.41 10.03
C ASP A 101 -8.08 -6.51 10.82
N ILE A 102 -7.19 -7.43 10.45
CA ILE A 102 -5.93 -7.69 11.16
C ILE A 102 -4.76 -7.02 10.43
N GLY A 103 -4.04 -6.15 11.14
CA GLY A 103 -3.05 -5.26 10.55
C GLY A 103 -3.72 -4.11 9.80
N THR A 104 -4.75 -3.52 10.42
CA THR A 104 -5.66 -2.58 9.75
C THR A 104 -4.99 -1.31 9.22
N GLY A 105 -3.77 -1.00 9.70
CA GLY A 105 -3.04 0.18 9.24
C GLY A 105 -3.79 1.46 9.57
N LEU A 106 -4.03 2.32 8.57
CA LEU A 106 -4.84 3.52 8.71
C LEU A 106 -6.34 3.23 8.96
N GLY A 107 -6.80 1.99 8.78
CA GLY A 107 -8.20 1.60 8.93
C GLY A 107 -9.04 1.81 7.67
N LEU A 108 -8.41 1.98 6.51
CA LEU A 108 -9.10 2.35 5.26
C LEU A 108 -10.07 1.27 4.78
N TRP A 109 -9.69 0.00 4.85
CA TRP A 109 -10.59 -1.10 4.50
C TRP A 109 -11.81 -1.11 5.41
N VAL A 110 -11.61 -0.99 6.74
CA VAL A 110 -12.71 -0.92 7.72
C VAL A 110 -13.68 0.21 7.39
N ILE A 111 -13.17 1.40 7.08
CA ILE A 111 -14.01 2.56 6.72
C ILE A 111 -14.76 2.32 5.40
N SER A 112 -14.08 1.79 4.37
CA SER A 112 -14.70 1.45 3.08
C SER A 112 -15.80 0.39 3.26
N ALA A 113 -15.54 -0.67 4.02
CA ALA A 113 -16.47 -1.75 4.29
C ALA A 113 -17.66 -1.29 5.14
N ALA A 114 -17.44 -0.41 6.12
CA ALA A 114 -18.51 0.19 6.93
C ALA A 114 -19.52 0.98 6.10
N LYS A 115 -19.10 1.61 5.00
CA LYS A 115 -20.00 2.26 4.03
C LYS A 115 -20.83 1.27 3.21
N LEU A 116 -20.28 0.10 2.92
CA LEU A 116 -20.97 -0.94 2.13
C LEU A 116 -21.90 -1.82 2.96
N TRP A 117 -21.58 -2.03 4.24
CA TRP A 117 -22.36 -2.84 5.17
C TRP A 117 -22.84 -1.96 6.34
N PRO A 118 -23.94 -1.21 6.16
CA PRO A 118 -24.43 -0.26 7.17
C PRO A 118 -24.87 -0.94 8.48
N GLU A 119 -25.30 -2.20 8.40
CA GLU A 119 -25.74 -2.99 9.57
C GLU A 119 -24.59 -3.71 10.30
N ALA A 120 -23.36 -3.65 9.77
CA ALA A 120 -22.21 -4.35 10.34
C ALA A 120 -21.43 -3.47 11.33
N THR A 121 -20.81 -4.13 12.30
CA THR A 121 -19.79 -3.54 13.18
C THR A 121 -18.40 -4.03 12.80
N PHE A 122 -17.39 -3.21 13.07
CA PHE A 122 -16.03 -3.45 12.60
C PHE A 122 -15.04 -3.27 13.72
N VAL A 123 -14.07 -4.17 13.77
CA VAL A 123 -12.89 -4.05 14.62
C VAL A 123 -11.67 -3.99 13.73
N GLY A 124 -10.92 -2.88 13.81
CA GLY A 124 -9.60 -2.78 13.19
C GLY A 124 -8.52 -3.02 14.23
N LEU A 125 -7.75 -4.09 14.05
CA LEU A 125 -6.67 -4.48 14.94
C LEU A 125 -5.32 -4.13 14.31
N ASP A 126 -4.47 -3.43 15.06
CA ASP A 126 -3.09 -3.15 14.66
C ASP A 126 -2.14 -3.28 15.85
N MET A 127 -0.84 -3.35 15.59
CA MET A 127 0.17 -3.33 16.65
C MET A 127 0.45 -1.89 17.15
N VAL A 128 0.26 -0.89 16.29
CA VAL A 128 0.52 0.52 16.58
C VAL A 128 -0.69 1.39 16.31
N ASN A 129 -0.79 2.49 17.06
CA ASN A 129 -1.88 3.45 16.91
C ASN A 129 -1.58 4.47 15.81
N ILE A 130 -1.94 4.12 14.57
CA ILE A 130 -1.83 4.97 13.37
C ILE A 130 -3.18 5.22 12.68
N GLN A 131 -4.25 4.63 13.18
CA GLN A 131 -5.56 4.65 12.54
C GLN A 131 -6.12 6.08 12.47
N ILE A 132 -6.99 6.32 11.47
CA ILE A 132 -7.69 7.60 11.35
C ILE A 132 -8.51 7.85 12.64
N PRO A 133 -8.42 9.05 13.24
CA PRO A 133 -9.23 9.38 14.41
C PRO A 133 -10.73 9.29 14.09
N LEU A 134 -11.48 8.49 14.86
CA LEU A 134 -12.91 8.28 14.60
C LEU A 134 -13.72 9.60 14.58
N GLN A 135 -13.24 10.63 15.27
CA GLN A 135 -13.90 11.94 15.34
C GLN A 135 -13.90 12.71 14.02
N VAL A 136 -13.09 12.31 13.04
CA VAL A 136 -13.10 12.93 11.70
C VAL A 136 -14.04 12.21 10.72
N LEU A 137 -14.61 11.07 11.12
CA LEU A 137 -15.55 10.30 10.31
C LEU A 137 -17.00 10.76 10.56
N GLU A 138 -17.90 10.37 9.66
CA GLU A 138 -19.34 10.52 9.87
C GLU A 138 -19.77 9.71 11.10
N GLN A 139 -20.68 10.28 11.90
CA GLN A 139 -21.00 9.76 13.24
C GLN A 139 -21.53 8.31 13.19
N ASP A 140 -22.37 7.99 12.20
CA ASP A 140 -22.95 6.66 11.98
C ASP A 140 -21.91 5.60 11.59
N ILE A 141 -20.83 6.01 10.93
CA ILE A 141 -19.68 5.14 10.63
C ILE A 141 -18.80 5.00 11.86
N ALA A 142 -18.48 6.12 12.53
CA ALA A 142 -17.61 6.16 13.69
C ALA A 142 -18.12 5.28 14.85
N GLU A 143 -19.43 5.27 15.11
CA GLU A 143 -20.06 4.50 16.19
C GLU A 143 -19.98 2.98 15.99
N ARG A 144 -19.70 2.51 14.78
CA ARG A 144 -19.62 1.07 14.43
C ARG A 144 -18.20 0.54 14.33
N ILE A 145 -17.19 1.39 14.53
CA ILE A 145 -15.78 1.03 14.39
C ILE A 145 -15.09 1.05 15.75
N GLU A 146 -14.36 -0.01 16.05
CA GLU A 146 -13.47 -0.12 17.21
C GLU A 146 -12.02 -0.31 16.75
N TRP A 147 -11.11 0.51 17.29
CA TRP A 147 -9.67 0.34 17.10
C TRP A 147 -9.06 -0.41 18.28
N VAL A 148 -8.40 -1.54 18.01
CA VAL A 148 -7.77 -2.41 19.02
C VAL A 148 -6.27 -2.50 18.75
N HIS A 149 -5.46 -2.39 19.80
CA HIS A 149 -3.99 -2.44 19.69
C HIS A 149 -3.41 -3.66 20.38
N THR A 150 -2.78 -4.57 19.64
CA THR A 150 -2.08 -5.73 20.19
C THR A 150 -0.96 -6.24 19.27
N ASN A 151 0.09 -6.80 19.85
CA ASN A 151 1.13 -7.49 19.09
C ASN A 151 0.72 -8.95 18.84
N ILE A 152 0.19 -9.24 17.66
CA ILE A 152 -0.29 -10.57 17.27
C ILE A 152 0.78 -11.67 17.24
N LEU A 153 2.08 -11.31 17.26
CA LEU A 153 3.18 -12.27 17.32
C LEU A 153 3.49 -12.75 18.74
N ARG A 154 2.99 -12.02 19.75
CA ARG A 154 3.30 -12.19 21.17
C ARG A 154 2.06 -12.48 22.01
N ASN A 155 0.90 -12.01 21.57
CA ASN A 155 -0.35 -12.06 22.30
C ASN A 155 -1.38 -12.86 21.49
N LYS A 156 -2.29 -13.55 22.20
CA LYS A 156 -3.53 -14.07 21.59
C LYS A 156 -4.40 -12.90 21.12
N LEU A 157 -5.29 -13.17 20.17
CA LEU A 157 -6.29 -12.18 19.77
C LEU A 157 -7.22 -11.89 20.96
N PRO A 158 -7.44 -10.61 21.33
CA PRO A 158 -8.16 -10.23 22.54
C PRO A 158 -9.69 -10.28 22.35
N PHE A 159 -10.17 -11.34 21.73
CA PHE A 159 -11.55 -11.55 21.32
C PHE A 159 -12.04 -12.91 21.78
N ASP A 160 -13.35 -13.00 21.97
CA ASP A 160 -13.98 -14.26 22.36
C ASP A 160 -13.98 -15.26 21.20
N ASP A 161 -14.22 -16.52 21.51
CA ASP A 161 -14.42 -17.56 20.50
C ASP A 161 -15.70 -17.24 19.70
N ASP A 162 -15.69 -17.53 18.39
CA ASP A 162 -16.87 -17.39 17.52
C ASP A 162 -17.49 -15.97 17.54
N GLU A 163 -16.67 -14.93 17.48
CA GLU A 163 -17.11 -13.52 17.53
C GLU A 163 -17.37 -12.91 16.14
N PHE A 164 -16.58 -13.27 15.11
CA PHE A 164 -16.57 -12.58 13.81
C PHE A 164 -17.18 -13.42 12.66
N ASP A 165 -17.97 -12.78 11.81
CA ASP A 165 -18.55 -13.39 10.58
C ASP A 165 -17.62 -13.28 9.38
N HIS A 166 -16.71 -12.31 9.40
CA HIS A 166 -15.74 -12.07 8.34
C HIS A 166 -14.42 -11.55 8.92
N VAL A 167 -13.30 -12.11 8.44
CA VAL A 167 -11.95 -11.65 8.77
C VAL A 167 -11.23 -11.22 7.49
N HIS A 168 -10.66 -10.02 7.52
CA HIS A 168 -9.84 -9.47 6.45
C HIS A 168 -8.39 -9.31 6.94
N ILE A 169 -7.44 -9.63 6.07
CA ILE A 169 -6.00 -9.48 6.31
C ILE A 169 -5.37 -8.98 5.02
N ASN A 170 -4.63 -7.88 5.08
CA ASN A 170 -3.92 -7.35 3.91
C ASN A 170 -2.54 -6.80 4.29
N GLY A 171 -1.50 -7.34 3.65
CA GLY A 171 -0.15 -6.75 3.68
C GLY A 171 0.58 -6.88 5.02
N ILE A 172 0.32 -7.93 5.80
CA ILE A 172 1.03 -8.15 7.07
C ILE A 172 2.20 -9.12 6.91
N ALA A 173 2.28 -9.90 5.83
CA ALA A 173 3.18 -11.05 5.77
C ALA A 173 4.66 -10.68 5.86
N LEU A 174 5.05 -9.51 5.36
CA LEU A 174 6.40 -8.95 5.49
C LEU A 174 6.74 -8.48 6.93
N GLY A 175 5.88 -8.77 7.90
CA GLY A 175 6.11 -8.62 9.35
C GLY A 175 5.90 -9.89 10.16
N ILE A 176 5.51 -11.03 9.54
CA ILE A 176 5.16 -12.28 10.25
C ILE A 176 6.15 -13.40 9.90
N PRO A 177 6.97 -13.87 10.86
CA PRO A 177 7.82 -15.04 10.67
C PRO A 177 7.04 -16.32 10.33
N GLU A 178 7.65 -17.23 9.59
CA GLU A 178 6.97 -18.42 9.06
C GLU A 178 6.44 -19.33 10.16
N ASN A 179 7.18 -19.44 11.26
CA ASN A 179 6.79 -20.22 12.43
C ASN A 179 5.64 -19.58 13.23
N LYS A 180 5.17 -18.39 12.86
CA LYS A 180 4.06 -17.67 13.51
C LYS A 180 2.74 -17.79 12.75
N TRP A 181 2.75 -18.23 11.49
CA TRP A 181 1.51 -18.42 10.72
C TRP A 181 0.57 -19.45 11.33
N TYR A 182 1.10 -20.61 11.75
CA TYR A 182 0.29 -21.66 12.36
C TYR A 182 -0.48 -21.17 13.61
N PRO A 183 0.17 -20.62 14.66
CA PRO A 183 -0.57 -20.12 15.83
C PRO A 183 -1.45 -18.91 15.52
N LEU A 184 -1.08 -18.08 14.53
CA LEU A 184 -1.90 -16.95 14.10
C LEU A 184 -3.20 -17.42 13.45
N TYR A 185 -3.15 -18.34 12.48
CA TYR A 185 -4.34 -18.90 11.86
C TYR A 185 -5.19 -19.74 12.82
N GLU A 186 -4.57 -20.40 13.81
CA GLU A 186 -5.28 -21.06 14.90
C GLU A 186 -6.13 -20.07 15.71
N GLU A 187 -5.56 -18.92 16.10
CA GLU A 187 -6.29 -17.86 16.80
C GLU A 187 -7.34 -17.18 15.92
N ILE A 188 -7.05 -16.93 14.63
CA ILE A 188 -8.03 -16.39 13.69
C ILE A 188 -9.23 -17.33 13.56
N ARG A 189 -8.98 -18.63 13.37
CA ARG A 189 -10.04 -19.64 13.30
C ARG A 189 -10.82 -19.73 14.63
N ARG A 190 -10.19 -19.51 15.78
CA ARG A 190 -10.87 -19.48 17.08
C ARG A 190 -11.91 -18.36 17.15
N VAL A 191 -11.54 -17.14 16.74
CA VAL A 191 -12.42 -15.96 16.84
C VAL A 191 -13.45 -15.87 15.71
N MET A 192 -13.27 -16.61 14.62
CA MET A 192 -14.25 -16.73 13.54
C MET A 192 -15.44 -17.60 13.98
N LYS A 193 -16.68 -17.20 13.67
CA LYS A 193 -17.87 -18.06 13.84
C LYS A 193 -17.85 -19.26 12.89
N PRO A 194 -18.56 -20.36 13.21
CA PRO A 194 -18.80 -21.42 12.23
C PRO A 194 -19.46 -20.86 10.96
N GLY A 195 -18.94 -21.21 9.79
CA GLY A 195 -19.38 -20.67 8.50
C GLY A 195 -18.87 -19.25 8.17
N ALA A 196 -18.12 -18.60 9.07
CA ALA A 196 -17.49 -17.31 8.79
C ALA A 196 -16.47 -17.40 7.66
N THR A 197 -16.23 -16.27 7.01
CA THR A 197 -15.31 -16.17 5.87
C THR A 197 -14.02 -15.45 6.24
N ILE A 198 -12.96 -15.75 5.52
CA ILE A 198 -11.68 -15.05 5.63
C ILE A 198 -11.16 -14.68 4.24
N GLU A 199 -10.63 -13.47 4.12
CA GLU A 199 -9.90 -12.95 2.97
C GLU A 199 -8.50 -12.53 3.41
N HIS A 200 -7.48 -13.03 2.71
CA HIS A 200 -6.08 -12.76 3.02
C HIS A 200 -5.31 -12.42 1.73
N ILE A 201 -4.81 -11.19 1.67
CA ILE A 201 -4.12 -10.60 0.51
C ILE A 201 -2.69 -10.26 0.93
N GLU A 202 -1.71 -10.75 0.17
CA GLU A 202 -0.30 -10.55 0.48
C GLU A 202 0.54 -10.36 -0.77
N GLU A 203 1.70 -9.74 -0.60
CA GLU A 203 2.64 -9.46 -1.67
C GLU A 203 4.08 -9.86 -1.30
N ASP A 204 4.91 -10.02 -2.32
CA ASP A 204 6.34 -10.28 -2.16
C ASP A 204 7.15 -8.98 -2.08
N ALA A 205 8.28 -9.05 -1.40
CA ALA A 205 9.25 -7.98 -1.41
C ALA A 205 10.03 -7.96 -2.74
N ILE A 206 9.85 -6.91 -3.53
CA ILE A 206 10.52 -6.74 -4.84
C ILE A 206 11.33 -5.44 -4.83
N PHE A 207 12.57 -5.50 -5.31
CA PHE A 207 13.41 -4.32 -5.56
C PHE A 207 13.37 -3.97 -7.06
N PRO A 208 12.73 -2.85 -7.46
CA PRO A 208 12.69 -2.49 -8.87
C PRO A 208 14.04 -1.93 -9.35
N SER A 209 14.65 -2.59 -10.33
CA SER A 209 15.94 -2.17 -10.92
C SER A 209 15.76 -1.36 -12.19
N LEU A 210 16.67 -0.42 -12.44
CA LEU A 210 16.73 0.31 -13.72
C LEU A 210 17.71 -0.36 -14.69
N PRO A 211 17.36 -0.41 -15.99
CA PRO A 211 18.25 -0.97 -16.99
C PRO A 211 19.42 -0.02 -17.27
N ARG A 212 20.59 -0.60 -17.60
CA ARG A 212 21.82 0.15 -17.84
C ARG A 212 21.73 1.15 -18.99
N TRP A 213 20.99 0.81 -20.04
CA TRP A 213 20.78 1.72 -21.16
C TRP A 213 20.13 3.05 -20.73
N TYR A 214 19.37 3.05 -19.63
CA TYR A 214 18.78 4.25 -19.05
C TYR A 214 19.76 4.98 -18.13
N THR A 215 20.47 4.24 -17.27
CA THR A 215 21.32 4.85 -16.24
C THR A 215 22.69 5.29 -16.75
N ASP A 216 23.26 4.61 -17.74
CA ASP A 216 24.60 4.91 -18.25
C ASP A 216 24.70 6.35 -18.84
N PRO A 217 23.73 6.82 -19.66
CA PRO A 217 23.70 8.22 -20.11
C PRO A 217 23.56 9.24 -18.96
N LEU A 218 22.75 8.94 -17.92
CA LEU A 218 22.60 9.81 -16.74
C LEU A 218 23.94 10.00 -16.01
N ARG A 219 24.70 8.91 -15.88
CA ARG A 219 26.05 8.92 -15.28
C ARG A 219 27.09 9.58 -16.17
N ALA A 220 26.94 9.50 -17.49
CA ALA A 220 27.84 10.17 -18.43
C ALA A 220 27.79 11.69 -18.29
N HIS A 221 26.59 12.25 -18.13
CA HIS A 221 26.37 13.69 -17.99
C HIS A 221 26.73 14.23 -16.60
N SER A 222 26.67 13.39 -15.56
CA SER A 222 27.13 13.75 -14.21
C SER A 222 28.63 14.10 -14.14
N ARG A 223 29.42 13.80 -15.20
CA ARG A 223 30.86 14.06 -15.27
C ARG A 223 31.22 15.54 -15.50
N GLY A 224 30.29 16.37 -15.96
CA GLY A 224 30.56 17.76 -16.36
C GLY A 224 30.65 18.79 -15.22
N LEU A 225 30.13 18.46 -14.03
CA LEU A 225 29.95 19.45 -12.95
C LEU A 225 30.85 19.28 -11.72
N SER A 226 31.73 18.27 -11.69
CA SER A 226 32.60 18.03 -10.55
C SER A 226 33.80 18.98 -10.56
N THR A 227 33.65 20.15 -9.95
CA THR A 227 34.81 20.89 -9.44
C THR A 227 35.53 20.02 -8.40
N SER A 228 36.75 19.61 -8.73
CA SER A 228 37.64 18.83 -7.87
C SER A 228 37.76 19.48 -6.49
N GLY A 229 36.98 19.00 -5.51
CA GLY A 229 37.03 19.51 -4.13
C GLY A 229 35.75 19.37 -3.29
N SER A 230 34.58 19.08 -3.87
CA SER A 230 33.34 18.95 -3.09
C SER A 230 33.20 17.58 -2.41
N VAL A 231 32.55 17.54 -1.24
CA VAL A 231 32.19 16.28 -0.53
C VAL A 231 31.40 15.35 -1.44
N GLN A 232 30.59 15.92 -2.33
CA GLN A 232 29.80 15.23 -3.33
C GLN A 232 30.66 14.49 -4.38
N ALA A 233 31.86 15.00 -4.70
CA ALA A 233 32.81 14.32 -5.60
C ALA A 233 33.54 13.14 -4.94
N ARG A 234 33.58 13.08 -3.60
CA ARG A 234 34.11 11.92 -2.84
C ARG A 234 33.04 10.85 -2.61
N LEU A 235 31.79 11.26 -2.48
CA LEU A 235 30.64 10.37 -2.26
C LEU A 235 30.04 9.84 -3.56
N SER A 236 30.23 10.53 -4.68
CA SER A 236 29.76 10.07 -5.99
C SER A 236 30.49 8.79 -6.40
N TYR A 237 29.70 7.82 -6.86
CA TYR A 237 30.23 6.68 -7.60
C TYR A 237 31.00 7.23 -8.80
N SER A 238 32.32 7.15 -8.71
CA SER A 238 33.23 7.76 -9.67
C SER A 238 33.13 7.03 -11.02
N ALA A 239 32.55 7.68 -12.03
CA ALA A 239 32.55 7.33 -13.46
C ALA A 239 31.90 5.99 -13.87
N SER A 240 31.21 5.97 -15.01
CA SER A 240 30.61 4.74 -15.58
C SER A 240 31.62 3.61 -15.87
N SER A 241 32.93 3.90 -15.83
CA SER A 241 33.96 2.87 -15.88
C SER A 241 34.06 2.06 -14.59
N ALA A 242 33.72 2.62 -13.42
CA ALA A 242 33.87 1.96 -12.12
C ALA A 242 32.65 1.17 -11.68
N THR A 243 31.52 1.25 -12.36
CA THR A 243 30.30 0.47 -12.05
C THR A 243 29.95 -0.54 -13.14
N SER A 244 30.74 -0.61 -14.22
CA SER A 244 30.53 -1.53 -15.35
C SER A 244 30.49 -3.01 -14.98
N HIS A 245 31.16 -3.40 -13.88
CA HIS A 245 31.18 -4.75 -13.35
C HIS A 245 29.96 -5.09 -12.46
N LEU A 246 29.12 -4.10 -12.12
CA LEU A 246 27.88 -4.34 -11.38
C LEU A 246 26.81 -4.95 -12.31
N ARG A 247 25.80 -5.61 -11.76
CA ARG A 247 24.64 -6.06 -12.56
C ARG A 247 23.80 -4.87 -13.03
N HIS A 248 23.56 -3.93 -12.14
CA HIS A 248 22.94 -2.63 -12.40
C HIS A 248 23.47 -1.59 -11.41
N GLU A 249 23.15 -0.31 -11.63
CA GLU A 249 23.72 0.81 -10.84
C GLU A 249 23.39 0.77 -9.34
N HIS A 250 22.25 0.19 -8.97
CA HIS A 250 21.77 0.13 -7.59
C HIS A 250 21.98 -1.23 -6.93
N GLU A 251 22.89 -2.07 -7.45
CA GLU A 251 23.12 -3.44 -6.94
C GLU A 251 23.45 -3.47 -5.44
N LEU A 252 24.14 -2.46 -4.89
CA LEU A 252 24.37 -2.37 -3.44
C LEU A 252 23.03 -2.33 -2.68
N LEU A 253 22.12 -1.44 -3.08
CA LEU A 253 20.84 -1.28 -2.41
C LEU A 253 19.95 -2.51 -2.59
N GLU A 254 19.95 -3.13 -3.77
CA GLU A 254 19.26 -4.40 -4.00
C GLU A 254 19.76 -5.46 -3.00
N THR A 255 21.08 -5.66 -2.89
CA THR A 255 21.61 -6.67 -1.96
C THR A 255 21.32 -6.35 -0.49
N LEU A 256 21.29 -5.08 -0.10
CA LEU A 256 20.94 -4.69 1.26
C LEU A 256 19.44 -4.89 1.53
N TYR A 257 18.60 -4.66 0.53
CA TYR A 257 17.17 -4.91 0.61
C TYR A 257 16.89 -6.41 0.74
N ASP A 258 17.55 -7.25 -0.05
CA ASP A 258 17.44 -8.71 0.06
C ASP A 258 17.95 -9.24 1.42
N ASP A 259 19.02 -8.65 1.96
CA ASP A 259 19.51 -8.94 3.30
C ASP A 259 18.49 -8.60 4.39
N VAL A 260 17.72 -7.51 4.23
CA VAL A 260 16.69 -7.15 5.20
C VAL A 260 15.71 -8.31 5.38
N TRP A 261 15.30 -8.95 4.30
CA TRP A 261 14.34 -10.05 4.34
C TRP A 261 14.99 -11.37 4.75
N SER A 262 16.11 -11.75 4.15
CA SER A 262 16.77 -13.04 4.42
C SER A 262 17.29 -13.17 5.85
N THR A 263 17.60 -12.06 6.52
CA THR A 263 18.02 -12.06 7.92
C THR A 263 16.84 -12.02 8.90
N ARG A 264 15.62 -11.73 8.44
CA ARG A 264 14.40 -11.63 9.27
C ARG A 264 13.45 -12.81 9.06
N PHE A 265 13.48 -13.43 7.88
CA PHE A 265 12.55 -14.44 7.40
C PHE A 265 13.31 -15.58 6.73
N ILE A 266 12.76 -16.80 6.81
CA ILE A 266 13.29 -17.98 6.11
C ILE A 266 12.99 -17.89 4.61
N ASN A 267 11.87 -17.29 4.24
CA ASN A 267 11.40 -17.11 2.88
C ASN A 267 10.85 -15.69 2.69
N ALA A 268 11.47 -14.91 1.80
CA ALA A 268 11.07 -13.55 1.47
C ALA A 268 9.86 -13.46 0.51
N TYR A 269 9.27 -14.61 0.14
CA TYR A 269 8.15 -14.72 -0.81
C TYR A 269 6.88 -15.27 -0.14
N PRO A 270 6.14 -14.44 0.63
CA PRO A 270 4.85 -14.81 1.21
C PRO A 270 3.88 -15.47 0.23
N THR A 271 3.85 -15.01 -1.03
CA THR A 271 2.92 -15.50 -2.05
C THR A 271 3.07 -17.00 -2.35
N SER A 272 4.23 -17.58 -2.03
CA SER A 272 4.57 -18.99 -2.25
C SER A 272 4.27 -19.89 -1.05
N ILE A 273 4.39 -19.37 0.18
CA ILE A 273 4.28 -20.17 1.41
C ILE A 273 2.87 -20.18 2.01
N LEU A 274 2.15 -19.07 1.89
CA LEU A 274 0.86 -18.87 2.55
C LEU A 274 -0.23 -19.85 2.13
N PRO A 275 -0.35 -20.26 0.85
CA PRO A 275 -1.40 -21.20 0.45
C PRO A 275 -1.37 -22.52 1.25
N GLY A 276 -0.17 -23.01 1.61
CA GLY A 276 0.00 -24.23 2.39
C GLY A 276 -0.44 -24.06 3.85
N TYR A 277 -0.07 -22.95 4.49
CA TYR A 277 -0.51 -22.66 5.85
C TYR A 277 -2.02 -22.38 5.90
N PHE A 278 -2.53 -21.56 4.98
CA PHE A 278 -3.93 -21.18 4.91
C PHE A 278 -4.84 -22.40 4.70
N GLY A 279 -4.48 -23.28 3.75
CA GLY A 279 -5.23 -24.52 3.46
C GLY A 279 -5.24 -25.54 4.60
N ALA A 280 -4.39 -25.41 5.62
CA ALA A 280 -4.41 -26.28 6.79
C ALA A 280 -5.50 -25.90 7.81
N PHE A 281 -6.02 -24.66 7.77
CA PHE A 281 -6.96 -24.14 8.77
C PHE A 281 -8.35 -23.81 8.21
N PHE A 282 -8.43 -23.50 6.92
CA PHE A 282 -9.66 -23.05 6.28
C PHE A 282 -10.12 -24.01 5.20
N GLU A 283 -11.42 -24.10 5.02
CA GLU A 283 -12.06 -24.91 4.00
C GLU A 283 -12.47 -24.05 2.81
N ARG A 284 -12.81 -24.73 1.70
CA ARG A 284 -13.25 -24.09 0.44
C ARG A 284 -12.27 -23.00 0.00
N VAL A 285 -10.98 -23.31 0.11
CA VAL A 285 -9.92 -22.36 -0.22
C VAL A 285 -9.94 -22.06 -1.70
N LEU A 286 -10.08 -20.77 -2.01
CA LEU A 286 -9.98 -20.24 -3.35
C LEU A 286 -8.76 -19.32 -3.42
N SER A 287 -7.93 -19.52 -4.44
CA SER A 287 -6.77 -18.70 -4.70
C SER A 287 -6.54 -18.59 -6.21
N PRO A 288 -6.71 -17.41 -6.82
CA PRO A 288 -6.30 -17.21 -8.20
C PRO A 288 -4.77 -17.36 -8.37
N PRO A 289 -4.28 -17.51 -9.61
CA PRO A 289 -2.85 -17.39 -9.90
C PRO A 289 -2.26 -16.10 -9.36
N VAL A 290 -0.92 -16.05 -9.16
CA VAL A 290 -0.27 -14.82 -8.67
C VAL A 290 -0.58 -13.69 -9.63
N VAL A 291 -1.15 -12.61 -9.11
CA VAL A 291 -1.38 -11.40 -9.87
C VAL A 291 -0.05 -10.67 -9.99
N GLN A 292 0.46 -10.55 -11.21
CA GLN A 292 1.73 -9.88 -11.48
C GLN A 292 1.49 -8.53 -12.16
N TYR A 293 2.01 -7.46 -11.55
CA TYR A 293 1.98 -6.12 -12.13
C TYR A 293 3.31 -5.86 -12.83
N MET A 294 3.27 -5.76 -14.16
CA MET A 294 4.46 -5.55 -14.98
C MET A 294 5.02 -4.14 -14.82
N SER A 295 6.33 -3.99 -15.07
CA SER A 295 6.96 -2.66 -15.15
C SER A 295 6.28 -1.79 -16.22
N PRO A 296 6.02 -0.49 -15.95
CA PRO A 296 5.46 0.41 -16.96
C PRO A 296 6.46 0.63 -18.11
N PRO A 297 6.02 1.03 -19.32
CA PRO A 297 6.95 1.53 -20.33
C PRO A 297 7.71 2.76 -19.82
N PHE A 298 8.79 3.17 -20.49
CA PHE A 298 9.46 4.43 -20.14
C PHE A 298 8.59 5.62 -20.53
N ALA A 299 8.33 6.51 -19.58
CA ALA A 299 7.54 7.71 -19.83
C ALA A 299 8.23 8.59 -20.88
N PRO A 300 7.45 9.35 -21.68
CA PRO A 300 8.03 10.36 -22.54
C PRO A 300 8.85 11.36 -21.72
N PHE A 301 9.84 11.99 -22.33
CA PHE A 301 10.57 13.07 -21.66
C PHE A 301 9.66 14.27 -21.44
N ALA A 302 9.86 14.96 -20.30
CA ALA A 302 9.17 16.21 -20.03
C ALA A 302 9.41 17.23 -21.15
N PRO A 303 8.42 18.09 -21.48
CA PRO A 303 8.63 19.18 -22.42
C PRO A 303 9.76 20.09 -21.95
N LEU A 304 10.56 20.59 -22.89
CA LEU A 304 11.61 21.55 -22.55
C LEU A 304 10.98 22.87 -22.09
N PRO A 305 11.57 23.55 -21.10
CA PRO A 305 11.06 24.85 -20.68
C PRO A 305 11.09 25.86 -21.84
N GLY A 306 9.97 26.58 -22.05
CA GLY A 306 9.84 27.56 -23.13
C GLY A 306 9.34 27.01 -24.47
N THR A 307 9.36 25.69 -24.70
CA THR A 307 8.61 25.07 -25.80
C THR A 307 7.15 24.92 -25.39
N ARG A 308 6.33 25.94 -25.68
CA ARG A 308 4.87 25.77 -25.73
C ARG A 308 4.53 24.91 -26.95
N ASP A 309 4.64 23.59 -26.83
CA ASP A 309 4.06 22.71 -27.82
C ASP A 309 2.53 22.78 -27.69
N SER A 310 1.91 23.52 -28.61
CA SER A 310 0.47 23.72 -28.76
C SER A 310 -0.27 22.46 -29.25
N LYS A 311 0.21 21.27 -28.90
CA LYS A 311 -0.30 19.97 -29.37
C LYS A 311 -0.52 18.94 -28.26
N ILE A 312 -0.85 19.38 -27.04
CA ILE A 312 -1.68 18.52 -26.19
C ILE A 312 -3.12 18.90 -26.53
N PRO A 313 -3.88 18.11 -27.32
CA PRO A 313 -5.27 18.42 -27.56
C PRO A 313 -5.97 18.46 -26.19
N PRO A 314 -6.73 19.53 -25.86
CA PRO A 314 -7.57 19.49 -24.69
C PRO A 314 -8.60 18.38 -24.94
N LEU A 315 -8.46 17.25 -24.24
CA LEU A 315 -9.51 16.25 -24.22
C LEU A 315 -10.74 16.86 -23.53
N PRO A 316 -11.96 16.48 -23.94
CA PRO A 316 -13.18 16.99 -23.33
C PRO A 316 -13.12 16.69 -21.83
N ARG A 317 -13.43 17.69 -21.01
CA ARG A 317 -13.74 17.47 -19.58
C ARG A 317 -14.74 16.31 -19.50
N ALA A 318 -14.31 15.16 -19.01
CA ALA A 318 -15.18 14.02 -18.80
C ALA A 318 -16.01 14.19 -17.52
N ILE A 319 -16.80 15.27 -17.46
CA ILE A 319 -18.03 15.36 -16.66
C ILE A 319 -18.94 16.36 -17.38
N THR A 320 -19.71 15.89 -18.37
CA THR A 320 -20.91 16.58 -18.82
C THR A 320 -22.12 15.84 -18.26
N PRO A 321 -22.94 16.46 -17.39
CA PRO A 321 -24.27 15.94 -17.10
C PRO A 321 -25.15 16.10 -18.35
N HIS A 322 -25.91 15.06 -18.70
CA HIS A 322 -26.86 15.10 -19.81
C HIS A 322 -27.97 16.15 -19.57
N PRO A 323 -28.54 16.73 -20.65
CA PRO A 323 -29.34 17.94 -20.58
C PRO A 323 -30.83 17.64 -20.39
N ASN A 324 -31.49 18.42 -19.56
CA ASN A 324 -32.82 18.97 -19.84
C ASN A 324 -33.03 20.24 -18.99
N GLY A 325 -33.51 21.30 -19.66
CA GLY A 325 -33.47 22.71 -19.24
C GLY A 325 -34.10 23.04 -17.89
N THR A 326 -33.79 24.19 -17.29
CA THR A 326 -34.31 25.48 -17.78
C THR A 326 -33.40 26.64 -17.37
N THR A 327 -33.19 27.57 -18.30
CA THR A 327 -32.42 28.81 -18.18
C THR A 327 -32.88 29.67 -16.99
N THR A 328 -31.98 29.94 -16.05
CA THR A 328 -32.06 31.14 -15.20
C THR A 328 -30.69 31.78 -15.08
N THR A 329 -30.59 32.98 -15.63
CA THR A 329 -29.41 33.85 -15.69
C THR A 329 -28.96 34.26 -14.29
N ILE A 330 -27.68 34.06 -13.94
CA ILE A 330 -27.05 34.63 -12.73
C ILE A 330 -25.86 35.51 -13.17
N PRO A 331 -25.69 36.75 -12.66
CA PRO A 331 -24.73 37.71 -13.20
C PRO A 331 -23.28 37.33 -12.92
N GLN A 332 -22.40 37.64 -13.88
CA GLN A 332 -20.94 37.57 -13.73
C GLN A 332 -20.48 38.51 -12.61
N GLY A 333 -20.04 37.92 -11.49
CA GLY A 333 -19.23 38.59 -10.48
C GLY A 333 -17.75 38.40 -10.79
N ASN A 334 -17.07 39.47 -11.18
CA ASN A 334 -15.60 39.52 -11.25
C ASN A 334 -14.99 39.23 -9.87
N GLY A 335 -14.36 38.07 -9.72
CA GLY A 335 -13.59 37.72 -8.54
C GLY A 335 -12.77 36.46 -8.77
N SER A 336 -11.53 36.62 -9.23
CA SER A 336 -10.53 35.54 -9.16
C SER A 336 -10.33 35.15 -7.69
N PRO A 337 -10.38 33.87 -7.31
CA PRO A 337 -9.85 33.44 -6.02
C PRO A 337 -8.33 33.56 -6.10
N ARG A 338 -7.83 34.57 -5.39
CA ARG A 338 -6.42 34.87 -5.18
C ARG A 338 -5.79 33.66 -4.48
N ALA A 339 -4.83 33.00 -5.14
CA ALA A 339 -4.13 31.83 -4.61
C ALA A 339 -3.51 32.15 -3.24
N ALA A 340 -3.93 31.44 -2.20
CA ALA A 340 -3.24 31.42 -0.93
C ALA A 340 -1.93 30.65 -1.12
N THR A 341 -0.82 31.31 -0.83
CA THR A 341 0.53 30.76 -0.91
C THR A 341 0.67 29.63 0.13
N PHE A 342 0.43 28.40 -0.28
CA PHE A 342 0.85 27.22 0.47
C PHE A 342 2.33 26.96 0.18
N THR A 343 3.17 27.07 1.20
CA THR A 343 4.56 26.60 1.17
C THR A 343 4.54 25.07 1.22
N ASN A 344 4.55 24.44 0.05
CA ASN A 344 4.72 23.00 -0.10
C ASN A 344 6.09 22.67 -0.71
N GLY A 345 6.67 21.57 -0.24
CA GLY A 345 7.95 21.03 -0.67
C GLY A 345 8.02 20.81 -2.19
N SER A 346 9.24 20.95 -2.70
CA SER A 346 9.59 20.89 -4.11
C SER A 346 9.05 19.65 -4.81
N LEU A 347 8.09 19.86 -5.73
CA LEU A 347 7.60 18.88 -6.71
C LEU A 347 8.27 19.07 -8.08
N THR A 348 9.47 19.69 -8.12
CA THR A 348 10.08 20.17 -9.36
C THR A 348 11.43 19.50 -9.61
N THR A 349 11.43 18.24 -10.04
CA THR A 349 12.66 17.66 -10.62
C THR A 349 12.35 16.79 -11.84
N SER A 350 12.66 17.31 -13.02
CA SER A 350 12.91 16.47 -14.20
C SER A 350 14.23 15.72 -14.00
N PRO A 351 14.45 14.56 -14.64
CA PRO A 351 15.72 13.82 -14.54
C PRO A 351 16.96 14.66 -14.90
N SER A 352 16.77 15.76 -15.64
CA SER A 352 17.82 16.69 -16.07
C SER A 352 18.13 17.83 -15.08
N SER A 353 17.33 18.06 -14.04
CA SER A 353 17.59 19.10 -13.02
C SER A 353 18.39 18.62 -11.81
N THR A 354 19.06 17.47 -11.92
CA THR A 354 19.80 16.77 -10.85
C THR A 354 21.07 17.46 -10.37
N LEU A 355 21.30 18.73 -10.68
CA LEU A 355 22.60 19.35 -10.47
C LEU A 355 22.70 20.38 -9.33
N ARG A 356 21.64 20.68 -8.58
CA ARG A 356 21.75 21.55 -7.38
C ARG A 356 20.82 21.13 -6.25
N VAL A 357 21.38 20.46 -5.24
CA VAL A 357 20.83 20.45 -3.87
C VAL A 357 21.48 21.61 -3.12
N SER A 358 20.74 22.68 -2.90
CA SER A 358 21.14 23.72 -1.94
C SER A 358 20.69 23.28 -0.56
N THR A 359 21.64 22.92 0.30
CA THR A 359 21.40 22.69 1.73
C THR A 359 21.35 24.02 2.46
N GLU A 360 20.17 24.53 2.79
CA GLU A 360 19.96 25.54 3.83
C GLU A 360 18.44 25.63 4.13
N ASP A 361 17.98 24.98 5.20
CA ASP A 361 17.24 25.61 6.31
C ASP A 361 16.54 24.58 7.19
N VAL A 362 17.11 24.42 8.39
CA VAL A 362 16.52 23.77 9.56
C VAL A 362 15.89 24.87 10.41
N ALA A 363 14.56 24.81 10.61
CA ALA A 363 13.86 25.02 11.89
C ALA A 363 12.50 25.78 11.81
N LYS A 364 11.56 25.28 12.63
CA LYS A 364 10.33 25.88 13.19
C LYS A 364 9.00 25.67 12.44
N CYS A 365 8.27 24.63 12.84
CA CYS A 365 6.80 24.57 12.76
C CYS A 365 6.17 24.92 14.12
N GLY A 366 5.18 25.82 14.11
CA GLY A 366 4.28 26.13 15.21
C GLY A 366 2.82 25.85 14.80
N LEU A 367 2.00 25.49 15.79
CA LEU A 367 0.69 24.84 15.70
C LEU A 367 -0.51 25.79 15.41
N SER A 368 -1.60 25.18 14.89
CA SER A 368 -3.05 25.45 15.11
C SER A 368 -3.83 26.26 14.02
N PRO A 369 -5.19 26.30 14.04
CA PRO A 369 -6.16 25.22 13.80
C PRO A 369 -7.27 25.59 12.76
N CYS A 370 -8.11 24.62 12.38
CA CYS A 370 -9.26 24.71 11.45
C CYS A 370 -10.31 25.81 11.76
N PRO A 371 -11.22 26.05 10.80
CA PRO A 371 -12.64 26.20 11.12
C PRO A 371 -13.55 25.29 10.29
N SER A 372 -14.64 24.90 10.95
CA SER A 372 -15.78 24.07 10.56
C SER A 372 -16.98 24.90 10.07
N VAL A 373 -18.15 24.25 9.90
CA VAL A 373 -19.55 24.78 9.79
C VAL A 373 -20.05 24.90 8.32
N SER A 374 -21.21 24.41 7.84
CA SER A 374 -22.34 23.60 8.35
C SER A 374 -23.42 23.32 7.26
N SER A 375 -24.12 22.17 7.38
CA SER A 375 -25.57 21.91 7.27
C SER A 375 -26.45 22.33 6.04
N LEU A 376 -26.95 21.30 5.31
CA LEU A 376 -28.36 20.86 5.04
C LEU A 376 -29.37 21.80 4.31
N PRO A 377 -30.44 21.31 3.59
CA PRO A 377 -31.32 20.19 4.00
C PRO A 377 -31.92 19.22 2.95
N HIS A 378 -32.54 18.18 3.53
CA HIS A 378 -33.52 17.17 3.07
C HIS A 378 -34.56 17.60 2.02
N GLU A 379 -34.97 16.65 1.16
CA GLU A 379 -36.39 16.36 0.86
C GLU A 379 -36.62 14.85 0.55
N GLU A 380 -37.84 14.42 0.87
CA GLU A 380 -38.38 13.06 0.98
C GLU A 380 -39.23 12.65 -0.25
N LEU A 381 -39.39 11.32 -0.44
CA LEU A 381 -40.53 10.57 -1.02
C LEU A 381 -40.95 10.82 -2.49
N ASP A 382 -40.99 9.77 -3.34
CA ASP A 382 -42.16 8.88 -3.45
C ASP A 382 -42.07 7.86 -4.61
N GLU A 383 -42.88 6.80 -4.48
CA GLU A 383 -43.02 5.60 -5.31
C GLU A 383 -43.32 5.81 -6.82
N ARG A 384 -42.80 4.92 -7.69
CA ARG A 384 -43.59 4.03 -8.57
C ARG A 384 -42.75 3.24 -9.60
N ALA A 385 -42.97 1.93 -9.62
CA ALA A 385 -42.71 1.03 -10.76
C ALA A 385 -43.65 1.38 -11.96
N PRO A 386 -43.42 0.94 -13.22
CA PRO A 386 -43.55 -0.50 -13.54
C PRO A 386 -42.74 -1.07 -14.74
N SER A 387 -42.56 -2.40 -14.68
CA SER A 387 -42.79 -3.41 -15.74
C SER A 387 -42.00 -3.44 -17.06
N GLN A 388 -41.36 -4.62 -17.23
CA GLN A 388 -41.39 -5.54 -18.38
C GLN A 388 -40.72 -5.12 -19.70
N LYS A 389 -39.75 -5.93 -20.17
CA LYS A 389 -39.98 -7.08 -21.09
C LYS A 389 -38.64 -7.72 -21.51
N ASP A 390 -38.50 -9.02 -21.28
CA ASP A 390 -37.64 -9.93 -22.05
C ASP A 390 -38.13 -10.05 -23.51
N PRO A 391 -37.31 -10.55 -24.45
CA PRO A 391 -37.24 -12.01 -24.65
C PRO A 391 -35.84 -12.59 -24.96
N GLU A 392 -35.65 -13.85 -24.51
CA GLU A 392 -35.19 -15.08 -25.22
C GLU A 392 -34.58 -14.93 -26.63
N ALA A 393 -33.67 -15.78 -27.14
CA ALA A 393 -32.93 -16.97 -26.72
C ALA A 393 -32.00 -17.34 -27.90
N ALA A 394 -30.87 -18.02 -27.68
CA ALA A 394 -30.26 -18.92 -28.67
C ALA A 394 -29.24 -19.86 -28.00
N SER A 395 -29.13 -21.05 -28.58
CA SER A 395 -28.73 -22.30 -27.94
C SER A 395 -27.39 -22.88 -28.43
N MET A 396 -26.87 -23.83 -27.64
CA MET A 396 -26.06 -25.01 -28.00
C MET A 396 -24.55 -24.82 -28.30
N LEU A 397 -23.70 -25.49 -27.52
CA LEU A 397 -23.11 -26.80 -27.88
C LEU A 397 -22.31 -27.39 -26.72
N SER A 398 -22.54 -28.68 -26.50
CA SER A 398 -21.85 -29.60 -25.59
C SER A 398 -20.47 -30.01 -26.11
N ASN A 399 -19.53 -30.32 -25.20
CA ASN A 399 -18.58 -31.41 -25.42
C ASN A 399 -18.16 -32.07 -24.09
N THR A 400 -18.55 -33.34 -23.99
CA THR A 400 -18.11 -34.36 -23.04
C THR A 400 -16.65 -34.76 -23.24
N SER A 401 -15.93 -35.05 -22.14
CA SER A 401 -14.95 -36.14 -22.13
C SER A 401 -14.83 -36.76 -20.73
N GLN A 402 -15.04 -38.07 -20.68
CA GLN A 402 -14.84 -38.97 -19.54
C GLN A 402 -13.41 -39.50 -19.53
N ALA A 403 -12.85 -39.69 -18.33
CA ALA A 403 -12.03 -40.83 -17.89
C ALA A 403 -11.63 -40.56 -16.42
N GLY A 404 -11.59 -41.48 -15.46
CA GLY A 404 -11.84 -42.91 -15.38
C GLY A 404 -11.68 -43.29 -13.90
N SER A 405 -12.48 -44.24 -13.44
CA SER A 405 -12.62 -44.63 -12.03
C SER A 405 -11.52 -45.57 -11.55
N TYR A 406 -11.10 -45.42 -10.29
CA TYR A 406 -10.62 -46.55 -9.47
C TYR A 406 -11.21 -46.44 -8.06
N SER A 407 -11.97 -47.47 -7.69
CA SER A 407 -12.50 -47.71 -6.36
C SER A 407 -11.56 -48.69 -5.63
N SER A 408 -11.26 -48.40 -4.36
CA SER A 408 -11.12 -49.45 -3.34
C SER A 408 -11.39 -48.86 -1.96
N GLY A 409 -12.34 -49.44 -1.23
CA GLY A 409 -12.68 -49.04 0.13
C GLY A 409 -11.90 -49.84 1.18
N SER A 410 -11.72 -49.25 2.36
CA SER A 410 -11.95 -49.95 3.63
C SER A 410 -12.05 -48.96 4.80
N THR A 411 -12.81 -49.39 5.79
CA THR A 411 -13.33 -48.67 6.96
C THR A 411 -12.36 -48.52 8.14
N SER A 412 -12.62 -47.50 8.97
CA SER A 412 -12.40 -47.44 10.43
C SER A 412 -11.00 -47.13 10.99
N SER A 413 -10.81 -45.93 11.56
CA SER A 413 -10.80 -45.65 13.01
C SER A 413 -10.07 -44.35 13.38
N LYS A 414 -10.60 -43.65 14.39
CA LYS A 414 -10.15 -42.34 14.88
C LYS A 414 -8.77 -42.42 15.57
N SER A 415 -7.82 -41.61 15.10
CA SER A 415 -6.81 -41.00 15.96
C SER A 415 -6.42 -39.65 15.37
N ALA A 416 -6.65 -38.57 16.12
CA ALA A 416 -6.24 -37.22 15.73
C ALA A 416 -4.72 -37.16 15.60
N LYS A 417 -4.23 -37.27 14.37
CA LYS A 417 -2.84 -36.97 14.03
C LYS A 417 -2.76 -35.49 13.70
N ARG A 418 -1.92 -34.76 14.45
CA ARG A 418 -1.45 -33.42 14.07
C ARG A 418 -1.04 -33.46 12.60
N PRO A 419 -1.55 -32.59 11.71
CA PRO A 419 -1.03 -32.54 10.36
C PRO A 419 0.42 -32.05 10.46
N SER A 420 1.36 -32.94 10.14
CA SER A 420 2.71 -32.53 9.80
C SER A 420 2.58 -31.70 8.53
N VAL A 421 2.68 -30.38 8.64
CA VAL A 421 2.84 -29.49 7.49
C VAL A 421 4.19 -29.85 6.87
N MET A 422 4.16 -30.81 5.96
CA MET A 422 5.29 -31.05 5.07
C MET A 422 5.45 -29.76 4.27
N LEU A 423 6.66 -29.22 4.26
CA LEU A 423 7.06 -27.99 3.55
C LEU A 423 7.02 -28.26 2.04
N LEU A 424 5.85 -28.65 1.53
CA LEU A 424 5.56 -28.78 0.12
C LEU A 424 5.38 -27.35 -0.38
N ALA A 425 6.34 -26.88 -1.17
CA ALA A 425 6.11 -25.77 -2.07
C ALA A 425 4.80 -26.07 -2.83
N SER A 426 3.76 -25.29 -2.53
CA SER A 426 2.48 -25.34 -3.23
C SER A 426 2.65 -24.62 -4.59
N PRO A 427 1.74 -24.87 -5.54
CA PRO A 427 2.06 -25.11 -6.94
C PRO A 427 2.63 -23.86 -7.64
N GLU A 428 3.28 -24.05 -8.78
CA GLU A 428 3.92 -23.00 -9.59
C GLU A 428 3.06 -21.72 -9.63
N GLU A 429 3.67 -20.52 -9.63
CA GLU A 429 2.99 -19.21 -9.52
C GLU A 429 1.73 -19.04 -10.40
N GLY A 430 1.62 -19.81 -11.49
CA GLY A 430 0.47 -19.88 -12.39
C GLY A 430 -0.70 -20.78 -11.98
N THR A 431 -0.65 -21.49 -10.83
CA THR A 431 -1.66 -22.48 -10.47
C THR A 431 -2.70 -21.89 -9.52
N SER A 432 -3.98 -22.06 -9.87
CA SER A 432 -5.10 -21.71 -8.99
C SER A 432 -5.41 -22.82 -7.98
N LEU A 433 -5.86 -22.44 -6.79
CA LEU A 433 -6.51 -23.35 -5.83
C LEU A 433 -8.01 -23.11 -5.89
N GLY A 434 -8.80 -24.15 -6.10
CA GLY A 434 -10.26 -24.04 -6.20
C GLY A 434 -10.85 -24.09 -7.62
N GLY A 435 -10.04 -24.39 -8.64
CA GLY A 435 -10.51 -24.58 -10.02
C GLY A 435 -11.00 -23.30 -10.69
N ASP A 436 -11.95 -23.41 -11.63
CA ASP A 436 -12.47 -22.28 -12.42
C ASP A 436 -13.09 -21.19 -11.55
N SER A 437 -13.75 -21.56 -10.44
CA SER A 437 -14.33 -20.62 -9.48
C SER A 437 -13.29 -19.71 -8.82
N ALA A 438 -12.01 -20.07 -8.82
CA ALA A 438 -10.94 -19.20 -8.34
C ALA A 438 -10.49 -18.16 -9.38
N ALA A 439 -10.63 -18.46 -10.67
CA ALA A 439 -10.32 -17.52 -11.75
C ALA A 439 -11.36 -16.38 -11.83
N ASP A 440 -12.60 -16.64 -11.43
CA ASP A 440 -13.70 -15.65 -11.45
C ASP A 440 -13.65 -14.64 -10.28
N ILE A 441 -12.93 -14.96 -9.20
CA ILE A 441 -12.81 -14.11 -7.99
C ILE A 441 -12.07 -12.82 -8.31
N PHE A 442 -11.05 -12.93 -9.16
CA PHE A 442 -10.24 -11.81 -9.56
C PHE A 442 -10.01 -11.85 -11.05
N PRO A 443 -10.52 -10.87 -11.81
CA PRO A 443 -10.34 -10.83 -13.25
C PRO A 443 -8.89 -10.46 -13.56
N VAL A 444 -7.99 -11.45 -13.54
CA VAL A 444 -6.55 -11.28 -13.81
C VAL A 444 -6.34 -10.58 -15.15
N GLU A 445 -7.20 -10.87 -16.14
CA GLU A 445 -7.20 -10.20 -17.45
C GLU A 445 -7.44 -8.69 -17.33
N LYS A 446 -8.34 -8.22 -16.45
CA LYS A 446 -8.55 -6.78 -16.22
C LYS A 446 -7.34 -6.13 -15.59
N VAL A 447 -6.63 -6.83 -14.70
CA VAL A 447 -5.38 -6.33 -14.12
C VAL A 447 -4.27 -6.25 -15.16
N GLN A 448 -4.13 -7.27 -16.00
CA GLN A 448 -3.15 -7.25 -17.09
C GLN A 448 -3.48 -6.18 -18.14
N ALA A 449 -4.77 -5.88 -18.33
CA ALA A 449 -5.27 -4.84 -19.22
C ALA A 449 -5.29 -3.43 -18.60
N GLN A 450 -4.74 -3.24 -17.39
CA GLN A 450 -4.65 -1.91 -16.79
C GLN A 450 -3.87 -0.95 -17.69
N ASP A 451 -4.33 0.29 -17.68
CA ASP A 451 -3.72 1.40 -18.39
C ASP A 451 -2.30 1.68 -17.88
N GLU A 452 -1.52 2.41 -18.68
CA GLU A 452 -0.14 2.72 -18.34
C GLU A 452 -0.01 3.56 -17.07
N GLN A 453 -0.98 4.45 -16.77
CA GLN A 453 -0.92 5.33 -15.59
C GLN A 453 -0.99 4.50 -14.31
N THR A 454 -1.88 3.51 -14.27
CA THR A 454 -1.95 2.56 -13.16
C THR A 454 -0.63 1.81 -12.95
N LYS A 455 0.06 1.41 -14.03
CA LYS A 455 1.38 0.76 -13.93
C LYS A 455 2.44 1.68 -13.30
N TYR A 456 2.45 2.97 -13.61
CA TYR A 456 3.36 3.92 -12.95
C TYR A 456 3.04 4.08 -11.45
N MET A 457 1.78 4.01 -11.06
CA MET A 457 1.39 4.02 -9.64
C MET A 457 1.88 2.77 -8.89
N HIS A 458 1.83 1.59 -9.52
CA HIS A 458 2.42 0.37 -8.95
C HIS A 458 3.94 0.48 -8.76
N LEU A 459 4.64 1.07 -9.73
CA LEU A 459 6.08 1.33 -9.59
C LEU A 459 6.35 2.35 -8.47
N TYR A 460 5.60 3.47 -8.41
CA TYR A 460 5.71 4.47 -7.34
C TYR A 460 5.56 3.83 -5.97
N ARG A 461 4.49 3.05 -5.77
CA ARG A 461 4.22 2.33 -4.53
C ARG A 461 5.40 1.45 -4.13
N THR A 462 5.90 0.65 -5.06
CA THR A 462 6.99 -0.31 -4.80
C THR A 462 8.29 0.39 -4.45
N VAL A 463 8.63 1.47 -5.15
CA VAL A 463 9.81 2.29 -4.85
C VAL A 463 9.70 2.93 -3.47
N THR A 464 8.55 3.50 -3.12
CA THR A 464 8.33 4.11 -1.80
C THR A 464 8.39 3.06 -0.69
N TRP A 465 7.92 1.82 -0.94
CA TRP A 465 8.10 0.70 -0.01
C TRP A 465 9.56 0.31 0.19
N VAL A 466 10.36 0.21 -0.88
CA VAL A 466 11.81 -0.04 -0.73
C VAL A 466 12.45 1.05 0.14
N LEU A 467 12.14 2.32 -0.14
CA LEU A 467 12.67 3.46 0.60
C LEU A 467 12.24 3.49 2.07
N SER A 468 11.05 2.99 2.41
CA SER A 468 10.59 2.93 3.81
C SER A 468 11.43 1.97 4.67
N THR A 469 12.12 1.01 4.04
CA THR A 469 13.03 0.07 4.71
C THR A 469 14.46 0.60 4.85
N LYS A 470 14.72 1.86 4.48
CA LYS A 470 16.06 2.48 4.50
C LYS A 470 16.84 2.24 5.78
N GLU A 471 16.18 2.39 6.93
CA GLU A 471 16.82 2.22 8.23
C GLU A 471 17.17 0.75 8.54
N ALA A 472 16.37 -0.19 8.06
CA ALA A 472 16.70 -1.61 8.15
C ALA A 472 17.88 -1.98 7.21
N MET A 473 17.90 -1.44 5.98
CA MET A 473 19.01 -1.62 5.05
C MET A 473 20.32 -1.03 5.59
N TRP A 474 20.22 0.10 6.31
CA TRP A 474 21.37 0.68 7.00
C TRP A 474 21.92 -0.25 8.09
N ASP A 475 21.05 -0.89 8.87
CA ASP A 475 21.48 -1.83 9.91
C ASP A 475 22.25 -3.02 9.29
N GLU A 476 21.80 -3.53 8.15
CA GLU A 476 22.51 -4.60 7.42
C GLU A 476 23.86 -4.10 6.86
N LEU A 477 23.92 -2.90 6.29
CA LEU A 477 25.18 -2.30 5.82
C LEU A 477 26.16 -2.08 6.98
N LEU A 478 25.66 -1.56 8.11
CA LEU A 478 26.47 -1.31 9.30
C LEU A 478 27.08 -2.61 9.82
N ALA A 479 26.33 -3.72 9.82
CA ALA A 479 26.85 -5.03 10.17
C ALA A 479 27.99 -5.47 9.22
N ARG A 480 27.83 -5.31 7.90
CA ARG A 480 28.90 -5.60 6.92
C ARG A 480 30.14 -4.72 7.13
N VAL A 481 29.96 -3.44 7.44
CA VAL A 481 31.04 -2.49 7.73
C VAL A 481 31.81 -2.86 9.01
N GLN A 482 31.09 -3.21 10.09
CA GLN A 482 31.69 -3.65 11.35
C GLN A 482 32.46 -4.98 11.18
N ALA A 483 31.96 -5.88 10.35
CA ALA A 483 32.63 -7.12 9.99
C ALA A 483 33.82 -6.93 9.01
N ARG A 484 34.04 -5.72 8.49
CA ARG A 484 35.00 -5.42 7.43
C ARG A 484 34.85 -6.32 6.21
N ASP A 485 33.59 -6.48 5.78
CA ASP A 485 33.26 -7.30 4.61
C ASP A 485 33.93 -6.76 3.33
N GLU A 486 34.84 -7.56 2.75
CA GLU A 486 35.58 -7.21 1.55
C GLU A 486 34.68 -7.06 0.31
N THR A 487 33.46 -7.64 0.33
CA THR A 487 32.51 -7.50 -0.79
C THR A 487 32.13 -6.04 -1.03
N LEU A 488 32.19 -5.18 0.00
CA LEU A 488 31.92 -3.74 -0.12
C LEU A 488 32.92 -3.04 -1.04
N ARG A 489 34.12 -3.59 -1.23
CA ARG A 489 35.12 -3.07 -2.18
C ARG A 489 34.60 -3.10 -3.63
N LYS A 490 33.72 -4.04 -3.97
CA LYS A 490 33.01 -4.08 -5.27
C LYS A 490 32.20 -2.80 -5.51
N PHE A 491 31.70 -2.17 -4.45
CA PHE A 491 30.93 -0.92 -4.49
C PHE A 491 31.79 0.32 -4.21
N GLY A 492 33.12 0.18 -4.26
CA GLY A 492 34.07 1.28 -4.13
C GLY A 492 34.40 1.68 -2.69
N TRP A 493 34.11 0.85 -1.68
CA TRP A 493 34.61 1.07 -0.32
C TRP A 493 36.14 0.90 -0.27
N LYS A 494 36.79 1.86 0.36
CA LYS A 494 38.23 1.84 0.70
C LYS A 494 38.41 1.61 2.20
N ASP A 495 39.65 1.37 2.63
CA ASP A 495 39.96 1.13 4.05
C ASP A 495 39.52 2.28 4.98
N GLU A 496 39.52 3.52 4.47
CA GLU A 496 39.03 4.71 5.18
C GLU A 496 37.50 4.74 5.33
N ASP A 497 36.75 4.06 4.46
CA ASP A 497 35.29 4.06 4.45
C ASP A 497 34.68 3.09 5.48
N TYR A 498 35.48 2.17 6.05
CA TYR A 498 35.03 1.20 7.08
C TYR A 498 34.87 1.85 8.46
N ASN A 499 34.08 2.91 8.52
CA ASN A 499 33.59 3.54 9.73
C ASN A 499 32.13 3.98 9.51
N GLU A 500 31.40 4.11 10.61
CA GLU A 500 29.96 4.40 10.58
C GLU A 500 29.63 5.70 9.86
N GLN A 501 30.36 6.79 10.15
CA GLN A 501 30.05 8.12 9.61
C GLN A 501 30.28 8.19 8.09
N ALA A 502 31.41 7.69 7.60
CA ALA A 502 31.71 7.68 6.17
C ALA A 502 30.76 6.74 5.41
N SER A 503 30.51 5.54 5.95
CA SER A 503 29.58 4.58 5.35
C SER A 503 28.15 5.13 5.30
N ARG A 504 27.70 5.87 6.33
CA ARG A 504 26.37 6.48 6.33
C ARG A 504 26.24 7.53 5.24
N ALA A 505 27.24 8.39 5.08
CA ALA A 505 27.23 9.41 4.04
C ALA A 505 27.17 8.78 2.62
N ARG A 506 27.90 7.68 2.39
CA ARG A 506 27.83 6.92 1.13
C ARG A 506 26.47 6.24 0.93
N PHE A 507 25.89 5.69 2.00
CA PHE A 507 24.58 5.04 1.96
C PHE A 507 23.46 6.03 1.64
N GLU A 508 23.42 7.19 2.31
CA GLU A 508 22.43 8.23 2.02
C GLU A 508 22.57 8.74 0.58
N TYR A 509 23.81 8.93 0.11
CA TYR A 509 24.04 9.27 -1.29
C TYR A 509 23.50 8.20 -2.25
N ALA A 510 23.70 6.91 -1.96
CA ALA A 510 23.15 5.83 -2.79
C ALA A 510 21.61 5.83 -2.79
N ILE A 511 20.98 6.08 -1.64
CA ILE A 511 19.52 6.22 -1.51
C ILE A 511 19.01 7.42 -2.32
N ASP A 512 19.64 8.58 -2.20
CA ASP A 512 19.27 9.79 -2.93
C ASP A 512 19.39 9.59 -4.45
N GLN A 513 20.46 8.92 -4.89
CA GLN A 513 20.63 8.55 -6.30
C GLN A 513 19.53 7.62 -6.79
N TYR A 514 19.24 6.54 -6.05
CA TYR A 514 18.15 5.63 -6.39
C TYR A 514 16.80 6.33 -6.45
N GLN A 515 16.49 7.16 -5.45
CA GLN A 515 15.25 7.91 -5.43
C GLN A 515 15.15 8.88 -6.62
N SER A 516 16.24 9.56 -6.97
CA SER A 516 16.30 10.45 -8.14
C SER A 516 16.06 9.70 -9.45
N ASP A 517 16.77 8.61 -9.67
CA ASP A 517 16.67 7.84 -10.91
C ASP A 517 15.27 7.20 -11.05
N MET A 518 14.71 6.70 -9.95
CA MET A 518 13.35 6.14 -9.93
C MET A 518 12.27 7.21 -10.11
N ARG A 519 12.44 8.43 -9.59
CA ARG A 519 11.51 9.54 -9.89
C ARG A 519 11.46 9.82 -11.39
N GLY A 520 12.61 9.79 -12.07
CA GLY A 520 12.70 9.87 -13.52
C GLY A 520 11.92 8.76 -14.21
N ARG A 521 12.08 7.51 -13.76
CA ARG A 521 11.37 6.34 -14.28
C ARG A 521 9.86 6.38 -14.06
N ILE A 522 9.41 6.76 -12.86
CA ILE A 522 8.00 6.82 -12.47
C ILE A 522 7.28 7.94 -13.22
N SER A 523 7.91 9.12 -13.36
CA SER A 523 7.38 10.23 -14.14
C SER A 523 5.90 10.58 -13.86
N LEU A 524 5.51 10.70 -12.58
CA LEU A 524 4.13 11.04 -12.17
C LEU A 524 3.59 12.33 -12.79
N TRP A 525 4.47 13.27 -13.18
CA TRP A 525 4.10 14.48 -13.89
C TRP A 525 3.33 14.18 -15.19
N ASN A 526 3.68 13.11 -15.91
CA ASN A 526 3.03 12.73 -17.16
C ASN A 526 1.59 12.30 -16.88
N CYS A 527 1.39 11.49 -15.84
CA CYS A 527 0.06 11.08 -15.38
C CYS A 527 -0.77 12.30 -14.98
N ALA A 528 -0.19 13.26 -14.23
CA ALA A 528 -0.88 14.47 -13.82
C ALA A 528 -1.33 15.33 -15.02
N VAL A 529 -0.43 15.59 -15.98
CA VAL A 529 -0.72 16.39 -17.18
C VAL A 529 -1.80 15.74 -18.05
N GLN A 530 -1.74 14.42 -18.23
CA GLN A 530 -2.78 13.68 -18.96
C GLN A 530 -4.16 13.78 -18.27
N ASN A 531 -4.18 13.99 -16.96
CA ASN A 531 -5.40 14.22 -16.18
C ASN A 531 -5.78 15.71 -16.03
N GLY A 532 -5.20 16.59 -16.87
CA GLY A 532 -5.58 18.00 -16.97
C GLY A 532 -4.90 18.94 -15.96
N TRP A 533 -3.88 18.46 -15.24
CA TRP A 533 -3.05 19.32 -14.40
C TRP A 533 -2.03 20.09 -15.26
N GLU A 534 -1.69 21.30 -14.82
CA GLU A 534 -0.60 22.05 -15.45
C GLU A 534 0.74 21.39 -15.16
N LEU A 535 1.68 21.51 -16.11
CA LEU A 535 3.04 21.04 -15.90
C LEU A 535 3.61 21.75 -14.65
N PRO A 536 4.27 21.01 -13.73
CA PRO A 536 4.88 21.62 -12.56
C PRO A 536 5.76 22.80 -12.96
N PHE A 537 5.63 23.91 -12.23
CA PHE A 537 6.45 25.09 -12.48
C PHE A 537 7.94 24.72 -12.42
N ARG A 538 8.70 25.17 -13.42
CA ARG A 538 10.14 24.96 -13.48
C ARG A 538 10.79 26.30 -13.74
N ASP A 539 11.84 26.62 -12.99
CA ASP A 539 12.58 27.85 -13.22
C ASP A 539 13.09 27.88 -14.66
N PRO A 540 13.15 29.06 -15.31
CA PRO A 540 13.63 29.17 -16.67
C PRO A 540 15.09 28.67 -16.75
N PRO A 541 15.37 27.56 -17.45
CA PRO A 541 16.72 27.04 -17.57
C PRO A 541 17.55 27.98 -18.45
N THR A 542 18.84 27.98 -18.19
CA THR A 542 19.84 28.57 -19.06
C THR A 542 19.91 27.84 -20.41
N GLN A 543 20.41 28.50 -21.45
CA GLN A 543 20.61 27.86 -22.76
C GLN A 543 21.55 26.65 -22.70
N ALA A 544 22.52 26.68 -21.77
CA ALA A 544 23.42 25.55 -21.53
C ALA A 544 22.65 24.36 -20.96
N GLU A 545 21.82 24.57 -19.93
CA GLU A 545 20.99 23.51 -19.32
C GLU A 545 19.99 22.91 -20.32
N VAL A 546 19.40 23.73 -21.19
CA VAL A 546 18.52 23.23 -22.28
C VAL A 546 19.31 22.36 -23.26
N GLY A 547 20.53 22.78 -23.62
CA GLY A 547 21.40 22.00 -24.51
C GLY A 547 21.82 20.66 -23.90
N GLU A 548 22.20 20.65 -22.63
CA GLU A 548 22.53 19.43 -21.87
C GLU A 548 21.33 18.48 -21.76
N GLU A 549 20.14 19.01 -21.45
CA GLU A 549 18.91 18.21 -21.38
C GLU A 549 18.53 17.60 -22.75
N MET A 550 18.70 18.35 -23.84
CA MET A 550 18.50 17.84 -25.21
C MET A 550 19.48 16.72 -25.55
N GLN A 551 20.76 16.89 -25.20
CA GLN A 551 21.79 15.88 -25.46
C GLN A 551 21.52 14.61 -24.67
N LEU A 552 21.24 14.74 -23.36
CA LEU A 552 20.91 13.60 -22.50
C LEU A 552 19.69 12.84 -23.03
N ARG A 553 18.64 13.55 -23.43
CA ARG A 553 17.45 12.94 -24.07
C ARG A 553 17.82 12.16 -25.33
N HIS A 554 18.69 12.72 -26.18
CA HIS A 554 19.12 12.04 -27.40
C HIS A 554 19.87 10.75 -27.10
N GLU A 555 20.83 10.79 -26.17
CA GLU A 555 21.63 9.63 -25.78
C GLU A 555 20.78 8.52 -25.14
N ILE A 556 19.81 8.85 -24.28
CA ILE A 556 18.91 7.85 -23.70
C ILE A 556 18.05 7.19 -24.79
N LEU A 557 17.49 7.97 -25.72
CA LEU A 557 16.67 7.43 -26.80
C LEU A 557 17.47 6.56 -27.77
N GLU A 558 18.73 6.90 -28.01
CA GLU A 558 19.63 6.08 -28.83
C GLU A 558 19.98 4.77 -28.10
N ALA A 559 20.33 4.85 -26.81
CA ALA A 559 20.63 3.68 -25.99
C ALA A 559 19.43 2.72 -25.89
N GLN A 560 18.21 3.25 -25.75
CA GLN A 560 16.98 2.46 -25.73
C GLN A 560 16.78 1.67 -27.04
N LYS A 561 17.01 2.30 -28.20
CA LYS A 561 16.86 1.63 -29.51
C LYS A 561 17.88 0.51 -29.70
N GLN A 562 19.06 0.64 -29.11
CA GLN A 562 20.11 -0.38 -29.18
C GLN A 562 19.87 -1.55 -28.21
N SER A 563 19.14 -1.32 -27.12
CA SER A 563 18.90 -2.31 -26.07
C SER A 563 17.59 -3.09 -26.21
N ASP A 564 16.65 -2.61 -27.03
CA ASP A 564 15.36 -3.25 -27.27
C ASP A 564 15.54 -4.63 -27.93
N THR A 565 15.65 -5.64 -27.07
CA THR A 565 15.89 -7.05 -27.39
C THR A 565 14.61 -7.89 -27.31
N GLY A 566 13.45 -7.26 -27.07
CA GLY A 566 12.17 -7.93 -26.90
C GLY A 566 11.98 -8.64 -25.55
N ALA A 567 12.90 -8.50 -24.60
CA ALA A 567 12.75 -9.04 -23.25
C ALA A 567 11.81 -8.14 -22.42
N LEU A 568 10.75 -8.74 -21.86
CA LEU A 568 9.85 -8.06 -20.91
C LEU A 568 10.60 -7.77 -19.60
N GLU A 569 10.48 -6.54 -19.11
CA GLU A 569 10.96 -6.17 -17.78
C GLU A 569 10.24 -6.99 -16.69
N PRO A 570 10.93 -7.31 -15.57
CA PRO A 570 10.32 -8.07 -14.48
C PRO A 570 9.12 -7.32 -13.86
N PRO A 571 8.22 -8.04 -13.18
CA PRO A 571 7.12 -7.42 -12.46
C PRO A 571 7.60 -6.56 -11.30
N VAL A 572 6.88 -5.48 -11.03
CA VAL A 572 7.12 -4.59 -9.89
C VAL A 572 6.33 -5.02 -8.64
N ARG A 573 5.23 -5.75 -8.81
CA ARG A 573 4.46 -6.34 -7.71
C ARG A 573 3.99 -7.75 -8.07
N LYS A 574 3.93 -8.61 -7.06
CA LYS A 574 3.29 -9.93 -7.10
C LYS A 574 2.33 -10.02 -5.93
N ILE A 575 1.07 -10.31 -6.19
CA ILE A 575 0.02 -10.37 -5.18
C ILE A 575 -0.64 -11.75 -5.19
N ARG A 576 -0.82 -12.32 -4.00
CA ARG A 576 -1.58 -13.54 -3.74
C ARG A 576 -2.86 -13.17 -3.01
N ILE A 577 -3.98 -13.70 -3.49
CA ILE A 577 -5.28 -13.60 -2.83
C ILE A 577 -5.67 -15.00 -2.35
N LEU A 578 -6.10 -15.11 -1.11
CA LEU A 578 -6.57 -16.34 -0.47
C LEU A 578 -7.93 -16.08 0.17
N ILE A 579 -8.93 -16.86 -0.20
CA ILE A 579 -10.27 -16.81 0.38
C ILE A 579 -10.59 -18.17 0.97
N GLY A 580 -11.20 -18.20 2.14
CA GLY A 580 -11.60 -19.43 2.80
C GLY A 580 -12.78 -19.25 3.73
N SER A 581 -13.20 -20.34 4.36
CA SER A 581 -14.23 -20.34 5.39
C SER A 581 -13.88 -21.25 6.55
N LYS A 582 -14.42 -20.95 7.74
CA LYS A 582 -14.44 -21.88 8.87
C LYS A 582 -15.54 -22.91 8.68
N GLU A 583 -15.24 -24.18 8.96
CA GLU A 583 -16.21 -25.29 8.98
C GLU A 583 -17.46 -24.91 9.83
N SER A 584 -18.64 -25.29 9.35
CA SER A 584 -19.95 -24.94 9.94
C SER A 584 -20.30 -25.75 11.18
#